data_AF-A0A7J4ENT1-F1
#
_entry.id   AF-A0A7J4ENT1-F1
#
_cell.length_a   1.000
_cell.length_b   1.000
_cell.length_c   1.000
_cell.angle_alpha   90.00
_cell.angle_beta   90.00
_cell.angle_gamma   90.00
#
_symmetry.space_group_name_H-M   'P 1'
#
loop_
_entity.id
_entity.type
_entity.pdbx_description
1 polymer ?
#
loop_
_entity_poly.entity_id
_entity_poly.type
_entity_poly.pdbx_seq_one_letter_code
_entity_poly.pdbx_strand_id
1 'polypeptide(L)'
;MLREDIIRNIGRDDVIKMHEDAHEKVRGIAEEAVKCIKEKKVKTKFALGWGIQQLEDPWNSVLVRALYDEMYDMLDLNGKKELAFLARAYG
;
A
#
# COMPACT_ATOMS: atom_id res chain seq x y z
N MET A 1 6.32 -23.09 30.88
CA MET A 1 5.73 -22.82 29.56
C MET A 1 5.59 -21.31 29.30
N LEU A 2 6.56 -20.46 29.70
CA LEU A 2 6.45 -18.98 29.59
C LEU A 2 7.54 -18.34 28.71
N ARG A 3 8.53 -19.10 28.23
CA ARG A 3 9.64 -18.56 27.40
C ARG A 3 9.37 -18.63 25.91
N GLU A 4 8.56 -19.58 25.45
CA GLU A 4 8.26 -19.73 24.02
C GLU A 4 7.24 -18.70 23.51
N ASP A 5 6.33 -18.22 24.38
CA ASP A 5 5.34 -17.19 24.02
C ASP A 5 5.94 -15.78 23.95
N ILE A 6 6.99 -15.49 24.73
CA ILE A 6 7.69 -14.19 24.70
C ILE A 6 8.45 -14.03 23.37
N ILE A 7 9.12 -15.10 22.90
CA ILE A 7 9.88 -15.08 21.64
C ILE A 7 8.93 -14.99 20.43
N ARG A 8 7.73 -15.56 20.51
CA ARG A 8 6.68 -15.43 19.47
C ARG A 8 6.06 -14.03 19.39
N ASN A 9 5.99 -13.29 20.49
CA ASN A 9 5.43 -11.93 20.48
C ASN A 9 6.42 -10.87 20.01
N ILE A 10 7.71 -10.98 20.36
CA ILE A 10 8.73 -10.00 19.92
C ILE A 10 8.84 -9.97 18.39
N GLY A 11 8.87 -11.13 17.72
CA GLY A 11 8.90 -11.19 16.26
C GLY A 11 7.63 -10.74 15.56
N ARG A 12 6.51 -10.62 16.27
CA ARG A 12 5.22 -10.17 15.70
C ARG A 12 5.06 -8.66 15.82
N ASP A 13 5.44 -8.08 16.95
CA ASP A 13 5.36 -6.63 17.18
C ASP A 13 6.32 -5.86 16.28
N ASP A 14 7.53 -6.39 16.04
CA ASP A 14 8.50 -5.79 15.11
C ASP A 14 7.98 -5.80 13.66
N VAL A 15 7.31 -6.88 13.24
CA VAL A 15 6.73 -7.00 11.89
C VAL A 15 5.52 -6.07 11.73
N ILE A 16 4.68 -5.93 12.76
CA ILE A 16 3.55 -4.99 12.76
C ILE A 16 4.07 -3.56 12.62
N LYS A 17 5.08 -3.18 13.41
CA LYS A 17 5.68 -1.85 13.38
C LYS A 17 6.31 -1.53 12.03
N MET A 18 7.03 -2.48 11.43
CA MET A 18 7.56 -2.32 10.07
C MET A 18 6.47 -2.08 9.02
N HIS A 19 5.29 -2.66 9.21
CA HIS A 19 4.15 -2.45 8.33
C HIS A 19 3.55 -1.06 8.54
N GLU A 20 3.29 -0.66 9.79
CA GLU A 20 2.78 0.68 10.14
C GLU A 20 3.70 1.81 9.63
N ASP A 21 5.02 1.64 9.81
CA ASP A 21 6.03 2.59 9.29
C ASP A 21 5.97 2.68 7.75
N ALA A 22 5.73 1.56 7.06
CA ALA A 22 5.58 1.55 5.61
C ALA A 22 4.31 2.29 5.16
N HIS A 23 3.20 2.12 5.87
CA HIS A 23 1.95 2.83 5.61
C HIS A 23 2.11 4.35 5.78
N GLU A 24 2.78 4.80 6.86
CA GLU A 24 3.01 6.22 7.09
C GLU A 24 3.86 6.87 5.98
N LYS A 25 4.91 6.17 5.52
CA LYS A 25 5.79 6.64 4.44
C LYS A 25 5.05 6.85 3.11
N VAL A 26 4.08 5.99 2.79
CA VAL A 26 3.43 5.98 1.47
C VAL A 26 2.10 6.73 1.45
N ARG A 27 1.52 7.06 2.60
CA ARG A 27 0.21 7.71 2.71
C ARG A 27 0.09 8.99 1.90
N GLY A 28 1.08 9.89 1.96
CA GLY A 28 1.06 11.14 1.19
C GLY A 28 1.06 10.89 -0.33
N ILE A 29 1.82 9.88 -0.78
CA ILE A 29 1.86 9.46 -2.19
C ILE A 29 0.51 8.87 -2.60
N ALA A 30 -0.10 8.03 -1.75
CA ALA A 30 -1.42 7.44 -1.99
C ALA A 30 -2.50 8.52 -2.11
N GLU A 31 -2.50 9.50 -1.21
CA GLU A 31 -3.44 10.64 -1.23
C GLU A 31 -3.34 11.42 -2.54
N GLU A 32 -2.12 11.73 -3.02
CA GLU A 32 -1.92 12.42 -4.29
C GLU A 32 -2.33 11.57 -5.51
N ALA A 33 -2.06 10.26 -5.48
CA ALA A 33 -2.47 9.34 -6.53
C ALA A 33 -4.00 9.25 -6.62
N VAL A 34 -4.69 9.11 -5.48
CA VAL A 34 -6.16 9.07 -5.41
C VAL A 34 -6.77 10.41 -5.80
N LYS A 35 -6.14 11.53 -5.44
CA LYS A 35 -6.53 12.86 -5.92
C LYS A 35 -6.45 12.96 -7.44
N CYS A 36 -5.40 12.42 -8.06
CA CYS A 36 -5.29 12.36 -9.52
C CYS A 36 -6.42 11.54 -10.17
N ILE A 37 -6.86 10.46 -9.54
CA ILE A 37 -8.02 9.68 -10.03
C ILE A 37 -9.30 10.51 -9.95
N LYS A 38 -9.57 11.12 -8.78
CA LYS A 38 -10.82 11.83 -8.50
C LYS A 38 -10.94 13.14 -9.28
N GLU A 39 -9.90 13.97 -9.29
CA GLU A 39 -9.95 15.32 -9.86
C GLU A 39 -9.58 15.33 -11.35
N LYS A 40 -8.54 14.58 -11.72
CA LYS A 40 -8.01 14.59 -13.09
C LYS A 40 -8.56 13.45 -13.94
N LYS A 41 -9.45 12.61 -13.39
CA LYS A 41 -10.07 11.45 -14.07
C LYS A 41 -9.03 10.49 -14.67
N VAL A 42 -7.86 10.39 -14.03
CA VAL A 42 -6.80 9.46 -14.44
C VAL A 42 -7.25 8.04 -14.10
N LYS A 43 -7.02 7.07 -15.01
CA LYS A 43 -7.34 5.67 -14.72
C LYS A 43 -6.48 5.17 -13.56
N THR A 44 -7.09 4.37 -12.68
CA THR A 44 -6.48 3.85 -11.45
C THR A 44 -5.09 3.25 -11.67
N LYS A 45 -4.89 2.49 -12.77
CA LYS A 45 -3.60 1.88 -13.10
C LYS A 45 -2.45 2.86 -13.32
N PHE A 46 -2.73 4.02 -13.90
CA PHE A 46 -1.70 5.02 -14.17
C PHE A 46 -1.35 5.79 -12.91
N ALA A 47 -2.34 6.08 -12.07
CA ALA A 47 -2.11 6.70 -10.77
C ALA A 47 -1.29 5.80 -9.84
N LEU A 48 -1.59 4.49 -9.81
CA LEU A 48 -0.80 3.51 -9.05
C LEU A 48 0.63 3.43 -9.59
N GLY A 49 0.81 3.32 -10.92
CA GLY A 49 2.15 3.29 -11.53
C GLY A 49 2.96 4.57 -11.27
N TRP A 50 2.32 5.73 -11.29
CA TRP A 50 2.93 7.00 -10.91
C TRP A 50 3.35 7.00 -9.43
N GLY A 51 2.47 6.55 -8.52
CA GLY A 51 2.77 6.46 -7.09
C GLY A 51 3.95 5.52 -6.79
N ILE A 52 4.03 4.37 -7.46
CA ILE A 52 5.16 3.43 -7.34
C ILE A 52 6.49 4.09 -7.73
N GLN A 53 6.49 4.95 -8.77
CA GLN A 53 7.68 5.69 -9.18
C GLN A 53 8.12 6.77 -8.17
N GLN A 54 7.25 7.19 -7.25
CA GLN A 54 7.59 8.15 -6.19
C GLN A 54 8.18 7.46 -4.93
N LEU A 55 8.14 6.13 -4.85
CA LEU A 55 8.69 5.40 -3.71
C LEU A 55 10.23 5.51 -3.68
N GLU A 56 10.80 5.50 -2.47
CA GLU A 56 12.25 5.48 -2.28
C GLU A 56 12.91 4.28 -2.97
N ASP A 57 12.21 3.15 -2.98
CA ASP A 57 12.55 1.96 -3.76
C ASP A 57 11.28 1.40 -4.42
N PRO A 58 11.11 1.59 -5.75
CA PRO A 58 9.97 1.08 -6.51
C PRO A 58 9.87 -0.45 -6.57
N TRP A 59 10.93 -1.17 -6.21
CA TRP A 59 10.97 -2.64 -6.20
C TRP A 59 10.75 -3.23 -4.81
N ASN A 60 10.70 -2.39 -3.77
CA ASN A 60 10.41 -2.81 -2.42
C ASN A 60 8.94 -3.23 -2.31
N SER A 61 8.72 -4.54 -2.26
CA SER A 61 7.39 -5.14 -2.23
C SER A 61 6.55 -4.71 -1.02
N VAL A 62 7.17 -4.38 0.11
CA VAL A 62 6.47 -3.89 1.32
C VAL A 62 5.91 -2.50 1.09
N LEU A 63 6.71 -1.58 0.54
CA LEU A 63 6.26 -0.22 0.24
C LEU A 63 5.22 -0.19 -0.87
N VAL A 64 5.41 -0.99 -1.92
CA VAL A 64 4.44 -1.12 -3.02
C VAL A 64 3.11 -1.66 -2.49
N ARG A 65 3.16 -2.64 -1.58
CA ARG A 65 1.94 -3.19 -0.99
C ARG A 65 1.24 -2.20 -0.07
N ALA A 66 1.98 -1.50 0.80
CA ALA A 66 1.41 -0.47 1.65
C ALA A 66 0.77 0.66 0.82
N LEU A 67 1.42 1.08 -0.28
CA LEU A 67 0.86 2.10 -1.19
C LEU A 67 -0.46 1.61 -1.81
N TYR A 68 -0.50 0.36 -2.25
CA TYR A 68 -1.71 -0.26 -2.79
C TYR A 68 -2.84 -0.25 -1.73
N ASP A 69 -2.54 -0.68 -0.51
CA ASP A 69 -3.53 -0.81 0.57
C ASP A 69 -4.08 0.59 0.98
N GLU A 70 -3.22 1.60 1.12
CA GLU A 70 -3.65 2.99 1.36
C GLU A 70 -4.55 3.53 0.23
N MET A 71 -4.15 3.34 -1.03
CA MET A 71 -4.98 3.74 -2.17
C MET A 71 -6.32 3.01 -2.16
N TYR A 72 -6.31 1.71 -1.86
CA TYR A 72 -7.51 0.90 -1.79
C TYR A 72 -8.49 1.50 -0.78
N ASP A 73 -8.06 1.81 0.43
CA ASP A 73 -8.93 2.33 1.50
C ASP A 73 -9.57 3.68 1.15
N MET A 74 -8.87 4.53 0.40
CA MET A 74 -9.34 5.87 0.00
C MET A 74 -10.19 5.91 -1.28
N LEU A 75 -10.22 4.82 -2.05
CA LEU A 75 -10.98 4.71 -3.29
C LEU A 75 -12.43 4.31 -3.06
N ASP A 76 -13.28 4.73 -4.00
CA ASP A 76 -14.67 4.27 -4.06
C ASP A 76 -14.77 2.82 -4.56
N LEU A 77 -15.98 2.25 -4.57
CA LEU A 77 -16.18 0.85 -4.96
C LEU A 77 -15.67 0.56 -6.39
N ASN A 78 -15.77 1.51 -7.31
CA ASN A 78 -15.30 1.33 -8.68
C ASN A 78 -13.77 1.36 -8.75
N GLY A 79 -13.12 2.33 -8.10
CA GLY A 79 -11.66 2.39 -8.00
C GLY A 79 -11.07 1.15 -7.32
N LYS A 80 -11.70 0.66 -6.24
CA LYS A 80 -11.32 -0.59 -5.56
C LYS A 80 -11.37 -1.80 -6.50
N LYS A 81 -12.41 -1.92 -7.34
CA LYS A 81 -12.53 -3.01 -8.32
C LYS A 81 -11.44 -2.94 -9.38
N GLU A 82 -11.12 -1.73 -9.88
CA GLU A 82 -10.01 -1.55 -10.83
C GLU A 82 -8.67 -1.91 -10.20
N LEU A 83 -8.40 -1.46 -8.97
CA LEU A 83 -7.17 -1.77 -8.24
C LEU A 83 -7.04 -3.29 -8.01
N ALA A 84 -8.11 -3.95 -7.58
CA ALA A 84 -8.14 -5.41 -7.36
C ALA A 84 -7.93 -6.22 -8.65
N PHE A 85 -8.43 -5.73 -9.78
CA PHE A 85 -8.17 -6.36 -11.08
C PHE A 85 -6.67 -6.29 -11.44
N LEU A 86 -6.02 -5.17 -11.15
CA LEU A 86 -4.58 -5.01 -11.40
C LEU A 86 -3.76 -5.96 -10.52
N ALA A 87 -4.09 -6.09 -9.23
CA ALA A 87 -3.39 -7.01 -8.33
C ALA A 87 -3.41 -8.47 -8.83
N ARG A 88 -4.49 -8.90 -9.51
CA ARG A 88 -4.58 -10.23 -10.13
C ARG A 88 -3.78 -10.38 -11.43
N ALA A 89 -3.53 -9.28 -12.13
CA ALA A 89 -2.75 -9.30 -13.37
C ALA A 89 -1.24 -9.27 -13.12
N TYR A 90 -0.81 -8.82 -11.94
CA TYR A 90 0.60 -8.70 -11.53
C TYR A 90 1.01 -9.69 -10.44
N GLY A 91 0.09 -10.55 -9.96
CA GLY A 91 0.32 -11.55 -8.91
C GLY A 91 0.34 -12.97 -9.43
#